data_AF-A0A7R9URK9-F1
#
_entry.id   AF-A0A7R9URK9-F1
#
_cell.length_a   1.000
_cell.length_b   1.000
_cell.length_c   1.000
_cell.angle_alpha   90.00
_cell.angle_beta   90.00
_cell.angle_gamma   90.00
#
_symmetry.space_group_name_H-M   'P 1'
#
loop_
_entity.id
_entity.type
_entity.pdbx_description
1 polymer ?
#
loop_
_entity_poly.entity_id
_entity_poly.type
_entity_poly.pdbx_seq_one_letter_code
_entity_poly.pdbx_strand_id
1 'polypeptide(L)'
;YAGGTHTSQDGRVCYHSMTGVSDYGMLGHAEVVSLELPDGAAAQVAATFFEKTCVKGVRRDVQDRGAEYRSVVGFPGGIDSHAGKQFSAAAAARGIHVRTGAGNDGDVEGTVWVMDSARSPFYQAEVYHQFHADMVEQYSTAYYALRD
;
A
#
# COMPACT_ATOMS: atom_id res chain seq x y z
N TYR A 1 -6.95 2.11 -3.28
CA TYR A 1 -6.71 3.23 -2.35
C TYR A 1 -7.00 2.81 -0.92
N ALA A 2 -6.09 3.08 0.02
CA ALA A 2 -6.34 2.87 1.44
C ALA A 2 -5.45 3.76 2.31
N GLY A 3 -5.65 3.72 3.62
CA GLY A 3 -4.81 4.43 4.58
C GLY A 3 -5.17 5.90 4.77
N GLY A 4 -6.21 6.42 4.09
CA GLY A 4 -6.84 7.69 4.43
C GLY A 4 -7.91 7.53 5.50
N THR A 5 -8.33 8.63 6.12
CA THR A 5 -9.40 8.63 7.14
C THR A 5 -10.75 9.10 6.62
N HIS A 6 -10.82 9.50 5.34
CA HIS A 6 -12.02 10.12 4.76
C HIS A 6 -12.39 9.51 3.42
N THR A 7 -13.67 9.64 3.08
CA THR A 7 -14.19 9.51 1.73
C THR A 7 -14.83 10.83 1.34
N SER A 8 -15.19 10.98 0.07
CA SER A 8 -16.15 12.03 -0.32
C SER A 8 -17.52 11.83 0.35
N GLN A 9 -18.39 12.83 0.19
CA GLN A 9 -19.76 12.80 0.74
C GLN A 9 -20.59 11.61 0.24
N ASP A 10 -20.33 11.14 -0.98
CA ASP A 10 -20.97 9.97 -1.59
C ASP A 10 -20.19 8.66 -1.36
N GLY A 11 -19.19 8.67 -0.47
CA GLY A 11 -18.43 7.47 -0.08
C GLY A 11 -17.36 7.03 -1.09
N ARG A 12 -17.01 7.89 -2.06
CA ARG A 12 -16.06 7.58 -3.13
C ARG A 12 -14.64 8.01 -2.80
N VAL A 13 -13.71 7.32 -3.46
CA VAL A 13 -12.27 7.59 -3.47
C VAL A 13 -11.83 7.32 -4.91
N CYS A 14 -11.41 8.36 -5.62
CA CYS A 14 -11.18 8.34 -7.06
C CYS A 14 -9.74 8.71 -7.39
N TYR A 15 -9.25 8.22 -8.51
CA TYR A 15 -7.98 8.66 -9.07
C TYR A 15 -7.99 10.16 -9.40
N HIS A 16 -6.79 10.70 -9.59
CA HIS A 16 -6.58 12.09 -9.97
C HIS A 16 -7.44 12.49 -11.16
N SER A 17 -8.08 13.66 -11.03
CA SER A 17 -8.85 14.29 -12.10
C SER A 17 -8.60 15.79 -12.11
N MET A 18 -8.85 16.45 -13.25
CA MET A 18 -8.64 17.89 -13.40
C MET A 18 -9.45 18.73 -12.40
N THR A 19 -10.56 18.20 -11.89
CA THR A 19 -11.44 18.88 -10.94
C THR A 19 -11.19 18.48 -9.48
N GLY A 20 -10.30 17.51 -9.23
CA GLY A 20 -9.96 17.03 -7.88
C GLY A 20 -11.14 16.44 -7.09
N VAL A 21 -12.23 16.06 -7.77
CA VAL A 21 -13.42 15.54 -7.12
C VAL A 21 -13.12 14.15 -6.56
N SER A 22 -13.30 14.00 -5.25
CA SER A 22 -13.08 12.74 -4.53
C SER A 22 -11.67 12.16 -4.68
N ASP A 23 -10.68 13.02 -4.95
CA ASP A 23 -9.29 12.63 -5.17
C ASP A 23 -8.71 11.87 -3.97
N TYR A 24 -8.19 10.67 -4.23
CA TYR A 24 -7.71 9.78 -3.18
C TYR A 24 -6.56 10.37 -2.35
N GLY A 25 -5.65 11.11 -3.00
CA GLY A 25 -4.52 11.76 -2.34
C GLY A 25 -4.98 12.90 -1.45
N MET A 26 -5.92 13.73 -1.93
CA MET A 26 -6.56 14.78 -1.11
C MET A 26 -7.36 14.22 0.07
N LEU A 27 -7.91 13.01 -0.07
CA LEU A 27 -8.59 12.26 0.99
C LEU A 27 -7.61 11.49 1.92
N GLY A 28 -6.31 11.59 1.66
CA GLY A 28 -5.22 11.03 2.48
C GLY A 28 -4.94 9.55 2.26
N HIS A 29 -5.54 8.95 1.24
CA HIS A 29 -5.24 7.56 0.84
C HIS A 29 -3.90 7.47 0.12
N ALA A 30 -3.34 6.27 0.11
CA ALA A 30 -2.22 5.88 -0.72
C ALA A 30 -2.63 4.87 -1.78
N GLU A 31 -1.82 4.76 -2.82
CA GLU A 31 -1.84 3.63 -3.75
C GLU A 31 -1.37 2.36 -3.05
N VAL A 32 -2.22 1.33 -3.09
CA VAL A 32 -1.97 0.04 -2.45
C VAL A 32 -2.60 -1.08 -3.26
N VAL A 33 -2.08 -2.29 -3.09
CA VAL A 33 -2.68 -3.52 -3.61
C VAL A 33 -3.34 -4.27 -2.46
N SER A 34 -4.58 -4.74 -2.65
CA SER A 34 -5.24 -5.64 -1.71
C SER A 34 -4.95 -7.09 -2.11
N LEU A 35 -4.50 -7.90 -1.15
CA LEU A 35 -4.14 -9.30 -1.36
C LEU A 35 -4.90 -10.19 -0.38
N GLU A 36 -5.44 -11.30 -0.87
CA GLU A 36 -5.85 -12.42 -0.04
C GLU A 36 -4.70 -13.42 0.02
N LEU A 37 -4.28 -13.77 1.23
CA LEU A 37 -3.06 -14.54 1.46
C LEU A 37 -3.39 -15.75 2.34
N PRO A 38 -2.78 -16.92 2.09
CA PRO A 38 -2.88 -18.04 3.01
C PRO A 38 -2.16 -17.72 4.33
N ASP A 39 -2.57 -18.41 5.39
CA ASP A 39 -1.96 -18.28 6.70
C ASP A 39 -0.44 -18.51 6.63
N GLY A 40 0.32 -17.62 7.27
CA GLY A 40 1.79 -17.68 7.30
C GLY A 40 2.52 -17.04 6.12
N ALA A 41 1.82 -16.59 5.06
CA ALA A 41 2.47 -15.92 3.92
C ALA A 41 3.01 -14.51 4.25
N ALA A 42 2.66 -13.94 5.41
CA ALA A 42 3.09 -12.60 5.82
C ALA A 42 4.61 -12.42 5.81
N ALA A 43 5.37 -13.45 6.19
CA ALA A 43 6.84 -13.39 6.14
C ALA A 43 7.39 -13.31 4.71
N GLN A 44 6.79 -14.05 3.78
CA GLN A 44 7.18 -14.03 2.36
C GLN A 44 6.81 -12.69 1.71
N VAL A 45 5.64 -12.14 2.06
CA VAL A 45 5.24 -10.79 1.63
C VAL A 45 6.18 -9.74 2.19
N ALA A 46 6.53 -9.82 3.47
CA ALA A 46 7.50 -8.90 4.07
C ALA A 46 8.87 -8.97 3.38
N ALA A 47 9.38 -10.16 3.08
CA ALA A 47 10.63 -10.33 2.35
C ALA A 47 10.54 -9.69 0.96
N THR A 48 9.49 -9.98 0.20
CA THR A 48 9.27 -9.41 -1.13
C THR A 48 9.16 -7.89 -1.07
N PHE A 49 8.40 -7.37 -0.11
CA PHE A 49 8.22 -5.94 0.10
C PHE A 49 9.56 -5.25 0.38
N PHE A 50 10.34 -5.73 1.35
CA PHE A 50 11.61 -5.09 1.74
C PHE A 50 12.78 -5.34 0.78
N GLU A 51 12.70 -6.33 -0.10
CA GLU A 51 13.76 -6.66 -1.07
C GLU A 51 13.50 -6.06 -2.45
N LYS A 52 12.24 -5.86 -2.83
CA LYS A 52 11.87 -5.44 -4.19
C LYS A 52 11.11 -4.13 -4.26
N THR A 53 10.22 -3.86 -3.31
CA THR A 53 9.28 -2.73 -3.39
C THR A 53 9.74 -1.53 -2.56
N CYS A 54 10.15 -1.78 -1.32
CA CYS A 54 10.50 -0.79 -0.30
C CYS A 54 11.88 -1.14 0.30
N VAL A 55 12.92 -0.99 -0.52
CA VAL A 55 14.29 -1.36 -0.18
C VAL A 55 14.84 -0.38 0.86
N LYS A 56 15.27 -0.90 2.01
CA LYS A 56 15.71 -0.08 3.17
C LYS A 56 14.64 0.91 3.68
N GLY A 57 13.35 0.60 3.48
CA GLY A 57 12.27 1.50 3.89
C GLY A 57 12.03 2.65 2.89
N VAL A 58 12.62 2.57 1.70
CA VAL A 58 12.44 3.54 0.63
C VAL A 58 11.85 2.82 -0.58
N ARG A 59 10.76 3.37 -1.15
CA ARG A 59 10.13 2.83 -2.36
C ARG A 59 11.14 2.79 -3.52
N ARG A 60 11.02 1.76 -4.36
CA ARG A 60 11.85 1.60 -5.57
C ARG A 60 11.60 2.73 -6.58
N ASP A 61 10.36 3.20 -6.66
CA ASP A 61 10.00 4.35 -7.49
C ASP A 61 10.44 5.65 -6.81
N VAL A 62 11.32 6.40 -7.49
CA VAL A 62 11.86 7.68 -7.01
C VAL A 62 11.19 8.91 -7.62
N GLN A 63 10.32 8.70 -8.63
CA GLN A 63 9.66 9.76 -9.38
C GLN A 63 8.42 10.25 -8.63
N ASP A 64 7.58 9.32 -8.22
CA ASP A 64 6.34 9.62 -7.50
C ASP A 64 6.63 10.03 -6.06
N ARG A 65 6.06 11.15 -5.62
CA ARG A 65 6.30 11.78 -4.31
C ARG A 65 5.05 12.41 -3.76
N GLY A 66 4.81 12.23 -2.47
CA GLY A 66 3.58 12.66 -1.83
C GLY A 66 3.06 11.59 -0.89
N ALA A 67 2.17 11.98 0.02
CA ALA A 67 1.59 11.06 0.99
C ALA A 67 0.86 9.91 0.28
N GLU A 68 0.30 10.15 -0.90
CA GLU A 68 -0.32 9.17 -1.79
C GLU A 68 0.60 8.02 -2.24
N TYR A 69 1.92 8.21 -2.17
CA TYR A 69 2.95 7.21 -2.52
C TYR A 69 3.81 6.77 -1.34
N ARG A 70 3.37 7.06 -0.10
CA ARG A 70 4.07 6.66 1.11
C ARG A 70 4.17 5.13 1.21
N SER A 71 5.22 4.64 1.86
CA SER A 71 5.32 3.21 2.16
C SER A 71 4.32 2.83 3.28
N VAL A 72 3.30 2.04 2.92
CA VAL A 72 2.24 1.62 3.85
C VAL A 72 1.83 0.18 3.58
N VAL A 73 1.53 -0.55 4.65
CA VAL A 73 0.91 -1.88 4.63
C VAL A 73 -0.25 -1.93 5.60
N GLY A 74 -1.21 -2.82 5.37
CA GLY A 74 -2.37 -3.01 6.25
C GLY A 74 -2.57 -4.47 6.62
N PHE A 75 -2.81 -4.74 7.90
CA PHE A 75 -3.17 -6.06 8.39
C PHE A 75 -4.42 -5.94 9.29
N PRO A 76 -5.33 -6.94 9.31
CA PRO A 76 -6.41 -6.94 10.28
C PRO A 76 -5.85 -6.99 11.70
N GLY A 77 -6.16 -5.99 12.53
CA GLY A 77 -5.55 -5.82 13.86
C GLY A 77 -4.21 -5.09 13.86
N GLY A 78 -3.78 -4.54 12.72
CA GLY A 78 -2.62 -3.65 12.59
C GLY A 78 -1.29 -4.28 12.98
N ILE A 79 -0.41 -3.45 13.55
CA ILE A 79 0.96 -3.84 13.94
C ILE A 79 0.98 -4.95 15.00
N ASP A 80 -0.05 -5.03 15.84
CA ASP A 80 -0.14 -5.98 16.96
C ASP A 80 -0.72 -7.34 16.56
N SER A 81 -1.29 -7.45 15.35
CA SER A 81 -1.75 -8.70 14.77
C SER A 81 -0.59 -9.69 14.57
N HIS A 82 -0.90 -10.97 14.42
CA HIS A 82 0.11 -12.00 14.15
C HIS A 82 0.92 -11.65 12.87
N ALA A 83 0.24 -11.28 11.79
CA ALA A 83 0.88 -10.87 10.55
C ALA A 83 1.68 -9.56 10.71
N GLY A 84 1.14 -8.56 11.41
CA GLY A 84 1.82 -7.29 11.68
C GLY A 84 3.11 -7.47 12.47
N LYS A 85 3.11 -8.37 13.47
CA LYS A 85 4.32 -8.74 14.24
C LYS A 85 5.35 -9.45 13.37
N GLN A 86 4.94 -10.40 12.52
CA GLN A 86 5.84 -11.08 11.59
C GLN A 86 6.47 -10.11 10.59
N PHE A 87 5.68 -9.20 10.04
CA PHE A 87 6.15 -8.15 9.14
C PHE A 87 7.14 -7.22 9.83
N SER A 88 6.82 -6.77 11.05
CA SER A 88 7.67 -5.90 11.86
C SER A 88 9.01 -6.56 12.22
N ALA A 89 8.99 -7.85 12.56
CA ALA A 89 10.21 -8.62 12.80
C ALA A 89 11.10 -8.71 11.55
N ALA A 90 10.50 -8.92 10.37
CA ALA A 90 11.22 -8.95 9.10
C ALA A 90 11.82 -7.58 8.72
N ALA A 91 11.14 -6.49 9.07
CA ALA A 91 11.62 -5.12 8.91
C ALA A 91 12.81 -4.83 9.83
N ALA A 92 12.70 -5.19 11.12
CA ALA A 92 13.73 -4.99 12.13
C ALA A 92 15.02 -5.74 11.79
N ALA A 93 14.92 -6.98 11.27
CA ALA A 93 16.06 -7.75 10.78
C ALA A 93 16.83 -7.07 9.62
N ARG A 94 16.22 -6.08 8.96
CA ARG A 94 16.78 -5.29 7.85
C ARG A 94 17.06 -3.83 8.23
N GLY A 95 16.88 -3.45 9.50
CA GLY A 95 17.08 -2.07 9.97
C GLY A 95 16.04 -1.07 9.45
N ILE A 96 14.84 -1.52 9.11
CA ILE A 96 13.76 -0.69 8.57
C ILE A 96 12.81 -0.29 9.70
N HIS A 97 12.43 0.99 9.75
CA HIS A 97 11.49 1.49 10.75
C HIS A 97 10.05 1.21 10.34
N VAL A 98 9.34 0.47 11.18
CA VAL A 98 7.88 0.30 11.08
C VAL A 98 7.21 1.09 12.18
N ARG A 99 6.10 1.76 11.84
CA ARG A 99 5.31 2.57 12.79
C ARG A 99 3.84 2.26 12.60
N THR A 100 3.08 2.29 13.70
CA THR A 100 1.61 2.26 13.62
C THR A 100 1.15 3.46 12.82
N GLY A 101 0.41 3.22 11.74
CA GLY A 101 -0.22 4.29 10.98
C GLY A 101 -1.57 4.70 11.59
N ALA A 102 -1.87 5.99 11.55
CA ALA A 102 -3.12 6.56 12.07
C ALA A 102 -4.09 6.96 10.94
N GLY A 103 -3.63 6.91 9.70
CA GLY A 103 -4.32 7.38 8.52
C GLY A 103 -3.92 8.81 8.17
N ASN A 104 -3.92 9.12 6.87
CA ASN A 104 -3.35 10.35 6.31
C ASN A 104 -1.88 10.58 6.70
N ASP A 105 -1.15 9.51 7.03
CA ASP A 105 0.25 9.59 7.41
C ASP A 105 1.10 10.16 6.26
N GLY A 106 2.21 10.82 6.59
CA GLY A 106 3.08 11.46 5.59
C GLY A 106 3.97 10.48 4.83
N ASP A 107 4.55 10.97 3.73
CA ASP A 107 5.65 10.31 3.03
C ASP A 107 6.97 10.56 3.77
N VAL A 108 7.39 9.60 4.60
CA VAL A 108 8.59 9.70 5.43
C VAL A 108 9.60 8.64 4.99
N GLU A 109 10.75 9.09 4.49
CA GLU A 109 11.83 8.22 4.04
C GLU A 109 12.27 7.24 5.15
N GLY A 110 12.47 5.98 4.80
CA GLY A 110 12.90 4.94 5.73
C GLY A 110 11.81 4.44 6.70
N THR A 111 10.58 4.95 6.57
CA THR A 111 9.43 4.57 7.41
C THR A 111 8.39 3.82 6.61
N VAL A 112 7.90 2.71 7.17
CA VAL A 112 6.73 1.98 6.66
C VAL A 112 5.60 2.05 7.69
N TRP A 113 4.46 2.58 7.27
CA TRP A 113 3.27 2.66 8.09
C TRP A 113 2.53 1.32 8.10
N VAL A 114 2.19 0.81 9.30
CA VAL A 114 1.41 -0.42 9.48
C VAL A 114 0.02 -0.04 10.00
N MET A 115 -0.97 -0.15 9.13
CA MET A 115 -2.36 0.19 9.39
C MET A 115 -3.14 -1.01 9.91
N ASP A 116 -4.13 -0.76 10.77
CA ASP A 116 -5.19 -1.73 11.03
C ASP A 116 -6.21 -1.69 9.88
N SER A 117 -6.16 -2.69 9.00
CA SER A 117 -7.05 -2.76 7.84
C SER A 117 -8.49 -3.11 8.19
N ALA A 118 -8.76 -3.64 9.40
CA ALA A 118 -10.13 -3.81 9.88
C ALA A 118 -10.81 -2.46 10.19
N ARG A 119 -10.01 -1.41 10.39
CA ARG A 119 -10.45 -0.04 10.71
C ARG A 119 -10.18 0.95 9.58
N SER A 120 -9.36 0.55 8.61
CA SER A 120 -8.91 1.39 7.50
C SER A 120 -9.31 0.69 6.19
N PRO A 121 -10.50 1.00 5.65
CA PRO A 121 -11.03 0.29 4.49
C PRO A 121 -10.18 0.47 3.24
N PHE A 122 -10.21 -0.55 2.40
CA PHE A 122 -9.67 -0.51 1.04
C PHE A 122 -10.78 -0.13 0.05
N TYR A 123 -10.45 0.78 -0.85
CA TYR A 123 -11.29 1.19 -1.97
C TYR A 123 -10.62 0.75 -3.26
N GLN A 124 -11.28 -0.10 -4.04
CA GLN A 124 -10.76 -0.51 -5.33
C GLN A 124 -10.61 0.71 -6.25
N ALA A 125 -9.47 0.81 -6.93
CA ALA A 125 -9.25 1.81 -7.96
C ALA A 125 -10.13 1.53 -9.19
N GLU A 126 -10.18 2.48 -10.12
CA GLU A 126 -10.88 2.37 -11.38
C GLU A 126 -10.41 1.14 -12.17
N VAL A 127 -11.29 0.61 -13.03
CA VAL A 127 -11.03 -0.62 -13.80
C VAL A 127 -9.76 -0.53 -14.63
N TYR A 128 -9.42 0.65 -15.17
CA TYR A 128 -8.23 0.83 -15.99
C TYR A 128 -6.91 0.78 -15.18
N HIS A 129 -6.96 0.86 -13.85
CA HIS A 129 -5.80 0.60 -12.98
C HIS A 129 -5.67 -0.89 -12.61
N GLN A 130 -6.66 -1.73 -12.90
CA GLN A 130 -6.57 -3.15 -12.56
C GLN A 130 -5.72 -3.89 -13.60
N PHE A 131 -4.67 -4.58 -13.13
CA PHE A 131 -3.73 -5.33 -13.98
C PHE A 131 -3.10 -4.51 -15.11
N HIS A 132 -2.97 -3.19 -14.92
CA HIS A 132 -2.34 -2.33 -15.90
C HIS A 132 -0.84 -2.65 -16.00
N ALA A 133 -0.33 -2.67 -17.22
CA ALA A 133 1.04 -3.07 -17.56
C ALA A 133 1.61 -2.21 -18.70
N ASP A 134 1.09 -0.99 -18.81
CA ASP A 134 1.42 0.03 -19.80
C ASP A 134 2.65 0.87 -19.42
N MET A 135 3.37 0.46 -18.37
CA MET A 135 4.61 1.07 -17.91
C MET A 135 5.85 0.46 -18.61
N VAL A 136 7.03 1.03 -18.37
CA VAL A 136 8.30 0.55 -18.97
C VAL A 136 8.64 -0.88 -18.53
N GLU A 137 8.29 -1.26 -17.29
CA GLU A 137 8.58 -2.60 -16.75
C GLU A 137 7.69 -3.66 -17.41
N GLN A 138 8.31 -4.78 -17.78
CA GLN A 138 7.62 -5.90 -18.43
C GLN A 138 7.33 -7.00 -17.41
N TYR A 139 6.08 -7.48 -17.41
CA TYR A 139 5.63 -8.54 -16.52
C TYR A 139 5.61 -9.91 -17.21
N SER A 140 5.50 -10.98 -16.43
CA SER A 140 5.48 -12.35 -16.96
C SER A 140 4.15 -12.65 -17.69
N THR A 141 4.16 -13.65 -18.58
CA THR A 141 2.93 -14.18 -19.18
C THR A 141 1.89 -14.57 -18.13
N ALA A 142 2.33 -15.11 -17.00
CA ALA A 142 1.45 -15.48 -15.89
C ALA A 142 0.74 -14.27 -15.27
N TYR A 143 1.40 -13.10 -15.19
CA TYR A 143 0.76 -11.87 -14.72
C TYR A 143 -0.31 -11.39 -15.71
N TYR A 144 0.02 -11.37 -17.01
CA TYR A 144 -0.95 -10.96 -18.04
C TYR A 144 -2.19 -11.85 -18.08
N ALA A 145 -2.05 -13.13 -17.72
CA ALA A 145 -3.16 -14.07 -17.62
C ALA A 145 -4.08 -13.84 -16.40
N LEU A 146 -3.73 -12.96 -15.45
CA LEU A 146 -4.59 -12.63 -14.31
C LEU A 146 -5.76 -11.68 -14.67
N ARG A 147 -5.68 -11.02 -15.83
CA ARG A 147 -6.69 -10.07 -16.29
C ARG A 147 -7.93 -10.76 -16.88
N ASP A 148 -7.76 -11.98 -17.39
CA ASP A 148 -8.75 -12.73 -18.14
C ASP A 148 -9.47 -13.75 -17.23
#